data_AF-D0N588-F1
#
_entry.id   AF-D0N588-F1
#
_cell.length_a   1.000
_cell.length_b   1.000
_cell.length_c   1.000
_cell.angle_alpha   90.00
_cell.angle_beta   90.00
_cell.angle_gamma   90.00
#
_symmetry.space_group_name_H-M   'P 1'
#
loop_
_entity.id
_entity.type
_entity.pdbx_description
1 polymer ?
#
loop_
_entity_poly.entity_id
_entity_poly.type
_entity_poly.pdbx_seq_one_letter_code
_entity_poly.pdbx_strand_id
1 'polypeptide(L)'
;MAMGNVGVAYELTKDIVSALSWYERALHEIVSSPDTVYPDGLTAQMSFMHLMVHIVRAKLSACVWANAEDEFSLLWTMVTTLQTATDARYAFTPFDSLLHAMSPLDRRSVALTSLNVGYLSYDFSDHPTTHLMEGIFATRERGSIKTVAFGYGRDDGSAVRQRVIDKVDRFFDLSTASFEESAKMIRAEHIHILMDAQGHTRGGRMQIAAARPAPIVVNYLVYPGTSGAPFVDYVIVDKYVVPPAELATAFTEKLVILPNCYQVNYYDQILASSETISRRSDLWDIAKHEGGDEGFVFVNFNKIDKLKASLFSTWMSTLRRVPRSSLLLLDPGRNELGDDVTESVTSREIKKNLWKEAQAQGISRGRVRFVSRIPKAEHLLRHHVGGLFLDTFIYGAHSTATDALYAGLPVITLAGDSFARYMYLAMTPSVLSRLQRRLRSDKAELEQPLFRTKQHTQHLEQSQRLMYEVYSLTNRTFHLVV
;
A
#
# COMPACT_ATOMS: atom_id res chain seq x y z
N MET A 1 -28.08 -25.85 13.66
CA MET A 1 -27.02 -25.76 12.63
C MET A 1 -27.52 -25.54 11.20
N ALA A 2 -28.44 -26.34 10.64
CA ALA A 2 -28.87 -26.19 9.24
C ALA A 2 -29.46 -24.81 8.88
N MET A 3 -30.33 -24.24 9.73
CA MET A 3 -30.91 -22.91 9.51
C MET A 3 -29.86 -21.78 9.56
N GLY A 4 -28.85 -21.90 10.44
CA GLY A 4 -27.72 -20.96 10.48
C GLY A 4 -26.89 -21.01 9.20
N ASN A 5 -26.62 -22.21 8.66
CA ASN A 5 -25.90 -22.36 7.39
C ASN A 5 -26.69 -21.83 6.19
N VAL A 6 -28.03 -21.95 6.21
CA VAL A 6 -28.91 -21.32 5.21
C VAL A 6 -28.81 -19.79 5.29
N GLY A 7 -28.80 -19.22 6.49
CA GLY A 7 -28.54 -17.79 6.68
C GLY A 7 -27.18 -17.35 6.12
N VAL A 8 -26.13 -18.14 6.34
CA VAL A 8 -24.78 -17.88 5.78
C VAL A 8 -24.78 -17.95 4.26
N ALA A 9 -25.50 -18.90 3.66
CA ALA A 9 -25.60 -19.00 2.21
C ALA A 9 -26.29 -17.76 1.59
N TYR A 10 -27.36 -17.25 2.21
CA TYR A 10 -28.01 -16.00 1.78
C TYR A 10 -27.12 -14.76 2.02
N GLU A 11 -26.32 -14.75 3.07
CA GLU A 11 -25.35 -13.68 3.33
C GLU A 11 -24.25 -13.64 2.26
N LEU A 12 -23.77 -14.81 1.81
CA LEU A 12 -22.77 -14.94 0.74
C LEU A 12 -23.31 -14.52 -0.64
N THR A 13 -24.61 -14.72 -0.90
CA THR A 13 -25.28 -14.26 -2.13
C THR A 13 -25.80 -12.81 -2.03
N LYS A 14 -25.51 -12.12 -0.92
CA LYS A 14 -25.87 -10.71 -0.64
C LYS A 14 -27.36 -10.44 -0.41
N ASP A 15 -28.17 -11.44 -0.11
CA ASP A 15 -29.56 -11.26 0.34
C ASP A 15 -29.63 -11.21 1.87
N ILE A 16 -29.24 -10.06 2.42
CA ILE A 16 -29.04 -9.87 3.86
C ILE A 16 -30.36 -9.90 4.66
N VAL A 17 -31.48 -9.54 4.04
CA VAL A 17 -32.80 -9.56 4.70
C VAL A 17 -33.25 -11.00 4.94
N SER A 18 -33.10 -11.87 3.93
CA SER A 18 -33.36 -13.29 4.07
C SER A 18 -32.39 -13.95 5.05
N ALA A 19 -31.11 -13.59 5.01
CA ALA A 19 -30.09 -14.09 5.95
C ALA A 19 -30.46 -13.78 7.41
N LEU A 20 -30.88 -12.54 7.70
CA LEU A 20 -31.30 -12.11 9.04
C LEU A 20 -32.50 -12.90 9.56
N SER A 21 -33.54 -13.07 8.75
CA SER A 21 -34.72 -13.86 9.09
C SER A 21 -34.37 -15.30 9.47
N TRP A 22 -33.43 -15.92 8.75
CA TRP A 22 -32.97 -17.27 9.04
C TRP A 22 -32.11 -17.36 10.31
N TYR A 23 -31.26 -16.35 10.56
CA TYR A 23 -30.48 -16.30 11.78
C TYR A 23 -31.35 -16.08 13.02
N GLU A 24 -32.34 -15.19 12.96
CA GLU A 24 -33.26 -14.93 14.08
C GLU A 24 -34.12 -16.15 14.42
N ARG A 25 -34.59 -16.89 13.41
CA ARG A 25 -35.29 -18.18 13.62
C ARG A 25 -34.39 -19.23 14.25
N ALA A 26 -33.14 -19.34 13.76
CA ALA A 26 -32.18 -20.27 14.33
C ALA A 26 -31.82 -19.90 15.79
N LEU A 27 -31.81 -18.61 16.14
CA LEU A 27 -31.54 -18.14 17.48
C LEU A 27 -32.71 -18.46 18.42
N HIS A 28 -33.93 -18.20 17.95
CA HIS A 28 -35.15 -18.53 18.69
C HIS A 28 -35.22 -20.01 19.07
N GLU A 29 -34.91 -20.91 18.13
CA GLU A 29 -34.87 -22.36 18.38
C GLU A 29 -33.80 -22.79 19.39
N ILE A 30 -32.64 -22.13 19.38
CA ILE A 30 -31.57 -22.40 20.38
C ILE A 30 -32.05 -22.02 21.79
N VAL A 31 -32.82 -20.93 21.91
CA VAL A 31 -33.32 -20.43 23.21
C VAL A 31 -34.52 -21.23 23.71
N SER A 32 -35.43 -21.63 22.84
CA SER A 32 -36.68 -22.29 23.22
C SER A 32 -36.52 -23.77 23.57
N SER A 33 -35.53 -24.47 23.03
CA SER A 33 -35.34 -25.92 23.24
C SER A 33 -33.88 -26.38 23.11
N PRO A 34 -32.96 -25.88 23.96
CA PRO A 34 -31.52 -26.11 23.83
C PRO A 34 -31.10 -27.60 23.94
N ASP A 35 -31.68 -28.34 24.88
CA ASP A 35 -31.32 -29.74 25.16
C ASP A 35 -31.76 -30.73 24.07
N THR A 36 -32.72 -30.33 23.24
CA THR A 36 -33.23 -31.13 22.12
C THR A 36 -32.35 -30.97 20.87
N VAL A 37 -31.64 -29.84 20.75
CA VAL A 37 -30.89 -29.46 19.54
C VAL A 37 -29.39 -29.68 19.71
N TYR A 38 -28.87 -29.58 20.93
CA TYR A 38 -27.44 -29.73 21.20
C TYR A 38 -27.20 -30.80 22.27
N PRO A 39 -26.08 -31.54 22.17
CA PRO A 39 -25.79 -32.64 23.08
C PRO A 39 -25.46 -32.18 24.51
N ASP A 40 -25.11 -30.92 24.69
CA ASP A 40 -24.79 -30.32 25.98
C ASP A 40 -24.94 -28.79 25.96
N GLY A 41 -25.07 -28.20 27.15
CA GLY A 41 -25.30 -26.76 27.33
C GLY A 41 -24.13 -25.87 26.90
N LEU A 42 -22.90 -26.37 26.91
CA LEU A 42 -21.73 -25.61 26.46
C LEU A 42 -21.75 -25.48 24.93
N THR A 43 -22.05 -26.57 24.23
CA THR A 43 -22.21 -26.59 22.77
C THR A 43 -23.40 -25.71 22.33
N ALA A 44 -24.51 -25.72 23.10
CA ALA A 44 -25.63 -24.81 22.88
C ALA A 44 -25.23 -23.34 23.04
N GLN A 45 -24.51 -23.00 24.12
CA GLN A 45 -24.01 -21.64 24.38
C GLN A 45 -23.02 -21.16 23.32
N MET A 46 -22.09 -22.01 22.87
CA MET A 46 -21.15 -21.68 21.80
C MET A 46 -21.86 -21.45 20.47
N SER A 47 -22.84 -22.28 20.14
CA SER A 47 -23.64 -22.14 18.92
C SER A 47 -24.50 -20.88 18.96
N PHE A 48 -25.05 -20.54 20.13
CA PHE A 48 -25.77 -19.28 20.36
C PHE A 48 -24.86 -18.05 20.14
N MET A 49 -23.66 -18.04 20.75
CA MET A 49 -22.69 -16.95 20.58
C MET A 49 -22.26 -16.80 19.12
N HIS A 50 -22.00 -17.91 18.43
CA HIS A 50 -21.62 -17.89 17.02
C HIS A 50 -22.74 -17.31 16.14
N LEU A 51 -23.99 -17.68 16.39
CA LEU A 51 -25.13 -17.16 15.64
C LEU A 51 -25.42 -15.68 15.95
N MET A 52 -25.23 -15.26 17.20
CA MET A 52 -25.31 -13.84 17.59
C MET A 52 -24.28 -12.98 16.84
N VAL A 53 -23.05 -13.47 16.63
CA VAL A 53 -22.03 -12.79 15.81
C VAL A 53 -22.54 -12.56 14.38
N HIS A 54 -23.20 -13.57 13.78
CA HIS A 54 -23.77 -13.46 12.44
C HIS A 54 -24.96 -12.47 12.37
N ILE A 55 -25.84 -12.47 13.37
CA ILE A 55 -26.98 -11.54 13.46
C ILE A 55 -26.47 -10.10 13.58
N VAL A 56 -25.54 -9.83 14.52
CA VAL A 56 -24.96 -8.51 14.71
C VAL A 56 -24.26 -8.03 13.43
N ARG A 57 -23.49 -8.91 12.77
CA ARG A 57 -22.82 -8.61 11.49
C ARG A 57 -23.80 -8.32 10.35
N ALA A 58 -24.86 -9.10 10.22
CA ALA A 58 -25.85 -8.94 9.17
C ALA A 58 -26.72 -7.68 9.38
N LYS A 59 -27.11 -7.36 10.63
CA LYS A 59 -27.82 -6.11 10.99
C LYS A 59 -26.95 -4.88 10.68
N LEU A 60 -25.66 -4.92 11.04
CA LEU A 60 -24.68 -3.88 10.70
C LEU A 60 -24.47 -3.71 9.19
N SER A 61 -24.60 -4.78 8.41
CA SER A 61 -24.45 -4.76 6.94
C SER A 61 -25.71 -4.23 6.25
N ALA A 62 -26.89 -4.49 6.82
CA ALA A 62 -28.18 -3.94 6.37
C ALA A 62 -28.48 -2.55 6.93
N CYS A 63 -27.58 -1.96 7.74
CA CYS A 63 -27.80 -0.68 8.44
C CYS A 63 -29.05 -0.67 9.34
N VAL A 64 -29.33 -1.80 10.01
CA VAL A 64 -30.39 -1.94 11.03
C VAL A 64 -29.75 -1.72 12.40
N TRP A 65 -29.98 -0.56 13.00
CA TRP A 65 -29.30 -0.11 14.22
C TRP A 65 -30.07 -0.38 15.52
N ALA A 66 -31.33 -0.81 15.42
CA ALA A 66 -32.18 -1.07 16.58
C ALA A 66 -31.64 -2.24 17.41
N ASN A 67 -31.45 -2.02 18.72
CA ASN A 67 -30.98 -2.99 19.72
C ASN A 67 -29.57 -3.60 19.47
N ALA A 68 -28.82 -3.11 18.48
CA ALA A 68 -27.54 -3.70 18.09
C ALA A 68 -26.44 -3.52 19.16
N GLU A 69 -26.46 -2.42 19.90
CA GLU A 69 -25.52 -2.15 21.00
C GLU A 69 -25.79 -3.04 22.22
N ASP A 70 -27.08 -3.31 22.53
CA ASP A 70 -27.49 -4.22 23.60
C ASP A 70 -27.12 -5.68 23.27
N GLU A 71 -27.35 -6.09 22.01
CA GLU A 71 -26.98 -7.43 21.51
C GLU A 71 -25.47 -7.65 21.51
N PHE A 72 -24.68 -6.62 21.19
CA PHE A 72 -23.22 -6.67 21.27
C PHE A 72 -22.73 -6.75 22.71
N SER A 73 -23.34 -5.98 23.62
CA SER A 73 -23.00 -5.98 25.05
C SER A 73 -23.32 -7.33 25.71
N LEU A 74 -24.44 -7.96 25.31
CA LEU A 74 -24.80 -9.31 25.75
C LEU A 74 -23.77 -10.34 25.27
N LEU A 75 -23.39 -10.32 23.99
CA LEU A 75 -22.39 -11.21 23.42
C LEU A 75 -21.03 -11.07 24.13
N TRP A 76 -20.60 -9.83 24.37
CA TRP A 76 -19.36 -9.54 25.08
C TRP A 76 -19.37 -10.10 26.51
N THR A 77 -20.48 -9.94 27.22
CA THR A 77 -20.66 -10.45 28.60
C THR A 77 -20.64 -11.99 28.64
N MET A 78 -21.24 -12.65 27.65
CA MET A 78 -21.24 -14.12 27.56
C MET A 78 -19.84 -14.67 27.31
N VAL A 79 -19.09 -14.08 26.37
CA VAL A 79 -17.73 -14.51 26.03
C VAL A 79 -16.78 -14.36 27.24
N THR A 80 -16.87 -13.24 27.94
CA THR A 80 -16.02 -12.95 29.11
C THR A 80 -16.36 -13.83 30.32
N THR A 81 -17.64 -14.13 30.54
CA THR A 81 -18.09 -15.05 31.60
C THR A 81 -17.58 -16.48 31.36
N LEU A 82 -17.65 -16.95 30.11
CA LEU A 82 -17.19 -18.29 29.73
C LEU A 82 -15.66 -18.45 29.88
N GLN A 83 -14.90 -17.42 29.49
CA GLN A 83 -13.44 -17.37 29.68
C GLN A 83 -13.06 -17.44 31.16
N THR A 84 -13.84 -16.79 32.02
CA THR A 84 -13.59 -16.77 33.46
C THR A 84 -13.93 -18.12 34.11
N ALA A 85 -15.02 -18.76 33.69
CA ALA A 85 -15.48 -20.02 34.26
C ALA A 85 -14.61 -21.24 33.89
N THR A 86 -13.94 -21.19 32.74
CA THR A 86 -13.12 -22.31 32.22
C THR A 86 -11.63 -22.19 32.55
N ASP A 87 -11.21 -21.07 33.16
CA ASP A 87 -9.80 -20.67 33.38
C ASP A 87 -8.93 -20.79 32.11
N ALA A 88 -9.58 -20.80 30.94
CA ALA A 88 -8.99 -20.85 29.62
C ALA A 88 -9.18 -19.48 28.98
N ARG A 89 -8.08 -18.73 28.85
CA ARG A 89 -8.08 -17.46 28.10
C ARG A 89 -8.32 -17.75 26.63
N TYR A 90 -9.55 -17.61 26.17
CA TYR A 90 -9.85 -17.51 24.74
C TYR A 90 -9.46 -16.11 24.25
N ALA A 91 -8.18 -15.90 23.97
CA ALA A 91 -7.69 -14.69 23.31
C ALA A 91 -7.05 -15.04 21.97
N PHE A 92 -7.56 -14.45 20.89
CA PHE A 92 -6.86 -14.41 19.62
C PHE A 92 -5.64 -13.47 19.74
N THR A 93 -4.48 -14.03 20.15
CA THR A 93 -3.07 -13.51 20.07
C THR A 93 -2.73 -12.26 20.94
N PRO A 94 -1.45 -11.86 21.28
CA PRO A 94 -0.17 -12.05 20.54
C PRO A 94 1.19 -12.25 21.31
N PHE A 95 2.21 -12.69 20.54
CA PHE A 95 3.70 -12.77 20.69
C PHE A 95 4.38 -13.39 21.95
N ASP A 96 5.06 -14.55 21.74
CA ASP A 96 6.55 -14.65 21.83
C ASP A 96 7.15 -16.06 21.59
N SER A 97 6.39 -17.10 21.24
CA SER A 97 6.93 -18.47 21.26
C SER A 97 7.03 -19.22 19.91
N LEU A 98 6.99 -18.54 18.75
CA LEU A 98 7.08 -19.23 17.45
C LEU A 98 7.90 -18.48 16.40
N LEU A 99 9.17 -18.23 16.71
CA LEU A 99 10.20 -18.41 15.67
C LEU A 99 10.44 -19.91 15.60
N HIS A 100 10.21 -20.55 14.46
CA HIS A 100 10.85 -21.84 14.24
C HIS A 100 12.36 -21.61 14.28
N ALA A 101 12.99 -22.02 15.38
CA ALA A 101 14.43 -21.99 15.48
C ALA A 101 14.98 -22.96 14.42
N MET A 102 15.64 -22.42 13.39
CA MET A 102 16.62 -23.19 12.63
C MET A 102 17.57 -23.84 13.62
N SER A 103 17.87 -25.12 13.43
CA SER A 103 18.76 -25.82 14.36
C SER A 103 20.13 -25.11 14.39
N PRO A 104 20.88 -25.16 15.50
CA PRO A 104 22.24 -24.62 15.54
C PRO A 104 23.17 -25.23 14.47
N LEU A 105 22.86 -26.43 13.99
CA LEU A 105 23.53 -27.09 12.87
C LEU A 105 23.17 -26.43 11.53
N ASP A 106 21.90 -26.08 11.31
CA ASP A 106 21.45 -25.31 10.14
C ASP A 106 21.95 -23.87 10.14
N ARG A 107 22.14 -23.27 11.32
CA ARG A 107 22.79 -21.95 11.45
C ARG A 107 24.28 -22.01 11.11
N ARG A 108 24.96 -23.11 11.46
CA ARG A 108 26.37 -23.35 11.10
C ARG A 108 26.54 -23.75 9.65
N SER A 109 25.57 -24.43 9.04
CA SER A 109 25.58 -24.69 7.59
C SER A 109 25.25 -23.44 6.78
N VAL A 110 24.46 -22.49 7.33
CA VAL A 110 24.22 -21.14 6.80
C VAL A 110 25.34 -20.14 7.11
N ALA A 111 26.41 -20.55 7.80
CA ALA A 111 27.70 -19.86 7.72
C ALA A 111 28.31 -20.08 6.30
N LEU A 112 27.59 -19.61 5.29
CA LEU A 112 27.82 -19.84 3.87
C LEU A 112 28.72 -18.74 3.32
N THR A 113 29.59 -19.14 2.42
CA THR A 113 30.34 -18.28 1.51
C THR A 113 29.43 -17.48 0.54
N SER A 114 28.10 -17.68 0.55
CA SER A 114 27.12 -17.02 -0.33
C SER A 114 25.70 -16.96 0.29
N LEU A 115 25.05 -15.79 0.29
CA LEU A 115 23.68 -15.55 0.78
C LEU A 115 22.65 -15.49 -0.35
N ASN A 116 21.65 -16.38 -0.36
CA ASN A 116 20.50 -16.32 -1.29
C ASN A 116 19.40 -15.36 -0.82
N VAL A 117 19.13 -14.31 -1.60
CA VAL A 117 18.08 -13.31 -1.35
C VAL A 117 17.07 -13.34 -2.50
N GLY A 118 15.79 -13.53 -2.14
CA GLY A 118 14.66 -13.54 -3.06
C GLY A 118 13.94 -12.20 -3.09
N TYR A 119 13.57 -11.70 -4.25
CA TYR A 119 12.79 -10.47 -4.43
C TYR A 119 11.46 -10.79 -5.08
N LEU A 120 10.36 -10.59 -4.36
CA LEU A 120 9.01 -10.94 -4.78
C LEU A 120 8.25 -9.66 -5.14
N SER A 121 7.79 -9.54 -6.39
CA SER A 121 7.08 -8.33 -6.84
C SER A 121 6.05 -8.58 -7.94
N TYR A 122 4.94 -7.85 -7.89
CA TYR A 122 3.98 -7.74 -9.00
C TYR A 122 4.54 -6.86 -10.12
N ASP A 123 5.42 -5.92 -9.76
CA ASP A 123 5.71 -4.75 -10.57
C ASP A 123 6.94 -4.91 -11.45
N PHE A 124 7.50 -6.12 -11.63
CA PHE A 124 8.59 -6.41 -12.60
C PHE A 124 8.11 -6.22 -14.05
N SER A 125 7.92 -4.95 -14.41
CA SER A 125 7.42 -4.32 -15.63
C SER A 125 7.95 -2.88 -15.67
N ASP A 126 7.58 -2.08 -16.67
CA ASP A 126 7.85 -0.63 -16.74
C ASP A 126 7.05 0.13 -15.67
N HIS A 127 7.47 -0.03 -14.42
CA HIS A 127 6.82 0.50 -13.23
C HIS A 127 7.84 1.16 -12.30
N PRO A 128 7.46 2.22 -11.53
CA PRO A 128 8.36 2.89 -10.60
C PRO A 128 9.09 1.95 -9.63
N THR A 129 8.42 0.89 -9.15
CA THR A 129 9.03 -0.15 -8.31
C THR A 129 10.29 -0.73 -8.96
N THR A 130 10.19 -1.11 -10.23
CA THR A 130 11.29 -1.75 -10.95
C THR A 130 12.37 -0.76 -11.32
N HIS A 131 12.02 0.48 -11.68
CA HIS A 131 13.01 1.55 -11.89
C HIS A 131 13.91 1.75 -10.67
N LEU A 132 13.33 1.70 -9.46
CA LEU A 132 14.08 1.81 -8.21
C LEU A 132 14.88 0.53 -7.92
N MET A 133 14.22 -0.63 -7.93
CA MET A 133 14.82 -1.91 -7.54
C MET A 133 15.93 -2.37 -8.50
N GLU A 134 15.94 -1.93 -9.76
CA GLU A 134 16.99 -2.24 -10.73
C GLU A 134 18.39 -1.97 -10.17
N GLY A 135 18.57 -0.89 -9.40
CA GLY A 135 19.84 -0.55 -8.78
C GLY A 135 20.38 -1.60 -7.81
N ILE A 136 19.48 -2.28 -7.10
CA ILE A 136 19.85 -3.37 -6.18
C ILE A 136 20.56 -4.47 -6.96
N PHE A 137 20.01 -4.83 -8.12
CA PHE A 137 20.57 -5.90 -8.94
C PHE A 137 21.81 -5.44 -9.70
N ALA A 138 21.83 -4.18 -10.17
CA ALA A 138 22.92 -3.62 -10.95
C ALA A 138 24.22 -3.43 -10.14
N THR A 139 24.10 -3.08 -8.87
CA THR A 139 25.24 -2.64 -8.04
C THR A 139 25.73 -3.69 -7.03
N ARG A 140 25.11 -4.87 -7.00
CA ARG A 140 25.51 -5.92 -6.06
C ARG A 140 26.90 -6.46 -6.37
N GLU A 141 27.62 -6.84 -5.32
CA GLU A 141 28.82 -7.66 -5.45
C GLU A 141 28.41 -9.10 -5.86
N ARG A 142 28.90 -9.56 -7.01
CA ARG A 142 28.64 -10.93 -7.48
C ARG A 142 29.49 -11.92 -6.66
N GLY A 143 28.87 -13.00 -6.20
CA GLY A 143 29.54 -14.12 -5.53
C GLY A 143 29.27 -14.24 -4.03
N SER A 144 29.14 -13.12 -3.31
CA SER A 144 28.78 -13.10 -1.89
C SER A 144 27.26 -13.15 -1.66
N ILE A 145 26.47 -12.65 -2.61
CA ILE A 145 25.00 -12.64 -2.58
C ILE A 145 24.45 -13.15 -3.91
N LYS A 146 23.63 -14.21 -3.84
CA LYS A 146 22.81 -14.70 -4.96
C LYS A 146 21.45 -14.03 -4.90
N THR A 147 21.08 -13.33 -5.96
CA THR A 147 19.79 -12.65 -6.11
C THR A 147 18.87 -13.44 -7.02
N VAL A 148 17.67 -13.74 -6.52
CA VAL A 148 16.62 -14.42 -7.28
C VAL A 148 15.40 -13.52 -7.31
N ALA A 149 14.89 -13.19 -8.50
CA ALA A 149 13.66 -12.42 -8.65
C ALA A 149 12.47 -13.35 -8.96
N PHE A 150 11.34 -13.09 -8.30
CA PHE A 150 10.08 -13.80 -8.44
C PHE A 150 9.00 -12.80 -8.87
N GLY A 151 8.70 -12.76 -10.16
CA GLY A 151 7.68 -11.88 -10.72
C GLY A 151 6.34 -12.56 -10.85
N TYR A 152 5.30 -12.02 -10.23
CA TYR A 152 3.94 -12.57 -10.36
C TYR A 152 2.96 -11.60 -11.04
N GLY A 153 3.47 -10.49 -11.57
CA GLY A 153 2.75 -9.65 -12.52
C GLY A 153 2.96 -10.13 -13.95
N ARG A 154 2.06 -9.69 -14.84
CA ARG A 154 2.11 -10.01 -16.26
C ARG A 154 3.40 -9.46 -16.89
N ASP A 155 4.00 -10.24 -17.79
CA ASP A 155 5.06 -9.76 -18.67
C ASP A 155 4.53 -8.68 -19.62
N ASP A 156 5.13 -7.50 -19.55
CA ASP A 156 4.79 -6.35 -20.37
C ASP A 156 5.71 -6.17 -21.58
N GLY A 157 6.70 -7.06 -21.76
CA GLY A 157 7.68 -6.99 -22.85
C GLY A 157 8.63 -5.80 -22.74
N SER A 158 8.68 -5.11 -21.60
CA SER A 158 9.48 -3.90 -21.44
C SER A 158 10.97 -4.21 -21.37
N ALA A 159 11.78 -3.30 -21.93
CA ALA A 159 13.22 -3.31 -21.73
C ALA A 159 13.59 -3.22 -20.24
N VAL A 160 12.75 -2.59 -19.42
CA VAL A 160 12.92 -2.48 -17.96
C VAL A 160 12.91 -3.87 -17.30
N ARG A 161 11.90 -4.70 -17.61
CA ARG A 161 11.82 -6.08 -17.11
C ARG A 161 13.00 -6.91 -17.59
N GLN A 162 13.37 -6.81 -18.86
CA GLN A 162 14.51 -7.54 -19.42
C GLN A 162 15.82 -7.21 -18.67
N ARG A 163 16.07 -5.94 -18.35
CA ARG A 163 17.25 -5.55 -17.58
C ARG A 163 17.29 -6.13 -16.17
N VAL A 164 16.15 -6.33 -15.53
CA VAL A 164 16.10 -7.05 -14.25
C VAL A 164 16.51 -8.50 -14.46
N ILE A 165 15.91 -9.17 -15.45
CA ILE A 165 16.22 -10.58 -15.79
C ILE A 165 17.71 -10.76 -16.04
N ASP A 166 18.33 -9.87 -16.83
CA ASP A 166 19.75 -9.93 -17.17
C ASP A 166 20.67 -9.67 -15.97
N LYS A 167 20.19 -8.89 -15.00
CA LYS A 167 20.98 -8.50 -13.84
C LYS A 167 20.89 -9.53 -12.72
N VAL A 168 19.74 -10.13 -12.43
CA VAL A 168 19.61 -11.13 -11.35
C VAL A 168 20.31 -12.45 -11.70
N ASP A 169 20.58 -13.29 -10.70
CA ASP A 169 21.19 -14.61 -10.94
C ASP A 169 20.16 -15.59 -11.50
N ARG A 170 18.90 -15.46 -11.10
CA ARG A 170 17.76 -16.20 -11.66
C ARG A 170 16.48 -15.36 -11.59
N PHE A 171 15.63 -15.49 -12.60
CA PHE A 171 14.29 -14.91 -12.62
C PHE A 171 13.25 -16.03 -12.76
N PHE A 172 12.18 -15.96 -11.98
CA PHE A 172 11.03 -16.86 -12.03
C PHE A 172 9.77 -16.07 -12.32
N ASP A 173 9.04 -16.49 -13.36
CA ASP A 173 7.68 -16.01 -13.62
C ASP A 173 6.68 -16.88 -12.85
N LEU A 174 5.89 -16.23 -12.00
CA LEU A 174 4.87 -16.79 -11.12
C LEU A 174 3.47 -16.24 -11.48
N SER A 175 3.32 -15.56 -12.61
CA SER A 175 2.09 -14.85 -13.00
C SER A 175 0.89 -15.79 -13.16
N THR A 176 1.12 -17.03 -13.56
CA THR A 176 0.09 -18.07 -13.71
C THR A 176 0.03 -19.06 -12.54
N ALA A 177 1.03 -19.04 -11.66
CA ALA A 177 1.13 -19.98 -10.55
C ALA A 177 0.19 -19.61 -9.40
N SER A 178 -0.38 -20.61 -8.73
CA SER A 178 -1.11 -20.42 -7.47
C SER A 178 -0.18 -19.89 -6.37
N PHE A 179 -0.74 -19.42 -5.24
CA PHE A 179 0.14 -18.93 -4.16
C PHE A 179 0.91 -20.08 -3.50
N GLU A 180 0.33 -21.28 -3.46
CA GLU A 180 0.94 -22.50 -2.97
C GLU A 180 2.09 -22.97 -3.88
N GLU A 181 1.86 -22.98 -5.20
CA GLU A 181 2.89 -23.30 -6.19
C GLU A 181 4.03 -22.30 -6.14
N SER A 182 3.71 -21.01 -6.09
CA SER A 182 4.69 -19.93 -5.91
C SER A 182 5.55 -20.13 -4.66
N ALA A 183 4.92 -20.44 -3.51
CA ALA A 183 5.64 -20.70 -2.27
C ALA A 183 6.53 -21.95 -2.35
N LYS A 184 6.08 -23.01 -3.05
CA LYS A 184 6.91 -24.21 -3.30
C LYS A 184 8.13 -23.90 -4.18
N MET A 185 7.95 -23.11 -5.24
CA MET A 185 9.04 -22.70 -6.13
C MET A 185 10.08 -21.85 -5.39
N ILE A 186 9.63 -20.90 -4.56
CA ILE A 186 10.53 -20.08 -3.73
C ILE A 186 11.32 -20.95 -2.74
N ARG A 187 10.68 -21.93 -2.09
CA ARG A 187 11.36 -22.87 -1.18
C ARG A 187 12.44 -23.71 -1.88
N ALA A 188 12.17 -24.17 -3.10
CA ALA A 188 13.11 -24.96 -3.89
C ALA A 188 14.39 -24.18 -4.25
N GLU A 189 14.34 -22.84 -4.25
CA GLU A 189 15.51 -21.99 -4.47
C GLU A 189 16.38 -21.78 -3.22
N HIS A 190 15.99 -22.34 -2.08
CA HIS A 190 16.68 -22.19 -0.80
C HIS A 190 16.95 -20.71 -0.47
N ILE A 191 15.91 -19.88 -0.61
CA ILE A 191 15.96 -18.45 -0.28
C ILE A 191 16.09 -18.29 1.25
N HIS A 192 17.10 -17.53 1.69
CA HIS A 192 17.30 -17.23 3.11
C HIS A 192 16.50 -16.00 3.54
N ILE A 193 16.47 -14.97 2.70
CA ILE A 193 15.74 -13.72 2.93
C ILE A 193 14.83 -13.46 1.75
N LEU A 194 13.53 -13.43 1.98
CA LEU A 194 12.53 -13.03 0.99
C LEU A 194 12.14 -11.56 1.23
N MET A 195 12.45 -10.72 0.25
CA MET A 195 12.04 -9.32 0.19
C MET A 195 10.68 -9.26 -0.52
N ASP A 196 9.59 -9.11 0.24
CA ASP A 196 8.26 -8.80 -0.32
C ASP A 196 8.21 -7.30 -0.63
N ALA A 197 8.22 -6.97 -1.91
CA ALA A 197 8.19 -5.58 -2.34
C ALA A 197 6.79 -4.98 -2.25
N GLN A 198 5.73 -5.77 -2.36
CA GLN A 198 4.40 -5.27 -2.72
C GLN A 198 3.57 -4.84 -1.51
N GLY A 199 3.57 -5.64 -0.44
CA GLY A 199 2.68 -5.45 0.71
C GLY A 199 1.20 -5.30 0.28
N HIS A 200 0.52 -4.29 0.82
CA HIS A 200 -0.91 -4.02 0.56
C HIS A 200 -1.19 -3.16 -0.68
N THR A 201 -0.25 -3.09 -1.62
CA THR A 201 -0.48 -2.35 -2.87
C THR A 201 -1.18 -3.21 -3.92
N ARG A 202 -1.55 -2.60 -5.06
CA ARG A 202 -2.30 -3.28 -6.12
C ARG A 202 -1.57 -4.56 -6.56
N GLY A 203 -2.33 -5.64 -6.69
CA GLY A 203 -1.78 -6.92 -7.12
C GLY A 203 -1.07 -7.69 -6.02
N GLY A 204 -1.00 -7.18 -4.78
CA GLY A 204 -0.37 -7.87 -3.64
C GLY A 204 -0.80 -9.34 -3.51
N ARG A 205 0.19 -10.23 -3.38
CA ARG A 205 0.02 -11.67 -3.16
C ARG A 205 0.70 -12.11 -1.88
N MET A 206 0.44 -11.39 -0.80
CA MET A 206 1.02 -11.66 0.51
C MET A 206 0.66 -13.04 1.08
N GLN A 207 -0.30 -13.78 0.50
CA GLN A 207 -0.51 -15.21 0.78
C GLN A 207 0.75 -16.05 0.51
N ILE A 208 1.57 -15.65 -0.47
CA ILE A 208 2.86 -16.29 -0.76
C ILE A 208 3.81 -16.09 0.42
N ALA A 209 3.92 -14.86 0.94
CA ALA A 209 4.72 -14.55 2.13
C ALA A 209 4.17 -15.22 3.40
N ALA A 210 2.84 -15.29 3.54
CA ALA A 210 2.15 -15.95 4.64
C ALA A 210 2.45 -17.46 4.71
N ALA A 211 2.68 -18.11 3.56
CA ALA A 211 3.11 -19.50 3.48
C ALA A 211 4.59 -19.71 3.89
N ARG A 212 5.27 -18.65 4.37
CA ARG A 212 6.66 -18.59 4.84
C ARG A 212 7.64 -19.44 4.01
N PRO A 213 7.81 -19.14 2.72
CA PRO A 213 8.68 -19.93 1.85
C PRO A 213 10.17 -19.64 2.06
N ALA A 214 10.52 -18.66 2.90
CA ALA A 214 11.86 -18.37 3.37
C ALA A 214 11.84 -18.18 4.91
N PRO A 215 12.95 -18.44 5.62
CA PRO A 215 13.00 -18.30 7.07
C PRO A 215 12.89 -16.85 7.53
N ILE A 216 13.37 -15.89 6.72
CA ILE A 216 13.23 -14.45 6.97
C ILE A 216 12.40 -13.81 5.84
N VAL A 217 11.34 -13.11 6.22
CA VAL A 217 10.50 -12.33 5.31
C VAL A 217 10.59 -10.85 5.68
N VAL A 218 10.85 -10.00 4.69
CA VAL A 218 11.08 -8.57 4.86
C VAL A 218 10.11 -7.79 3.97
N ASN A 219 9.34 -6.89 4.56
CA ASN A 219 8.59 -5.87 3.82
C ASN A 219 9.56 -4.78 3.35
N TYR A 220 9.74 -4.67 2.03
CA TYR A 220 10.63 -3.68 1.46
C TYR A 220 10.23 -3.23 0.05
N LEU A 221 9.54 -2.10 0.02
CA LEU A 221 9.91 -0.84 -0.65
C LEU A 221 8.64 -0.12 -1.11
N VAL A 222 7.71 -0.86 -1.72
CA VAL A 222 6.54 -0.27 -2.40
C VAL A 222 5.46 0.14 -1.42
N TYR A 223 5.22 -0.65 -0.38
CA TYR A 223 4.23 -0.32 0.64
C TYR A 223 4.85 0.51 1.77
N PRO A 224 4.48 1.81 1.91
CA PRO A 224 5.13 2.72 2.84
C PRO A 224 4.47 2.67 4.23
N GLY A 225 4.53 1.50 4.87
CA GLY A 225 3.94 1.26 6.18
C GLY A 225 4.09 -0.19 6.66
N THR A 226 3.49 -0.50 7.81
CA THR A 226 3.46 -1.86 8.36
C THR A 226 2.59 -2.79 7.52
N SER A 227 3.05 -4.00 7.28
CA SER A 227 2.20 -5.08 6.77
C SER A 227 1.10 -5.46 7.75
N GLY A 228 1.27 -5.19 9.05
CA GLY A 228 0.36 -5.64 10.10
C GLY A 228 0.30 -7.17 10.22
N ALA A 229 1.25 -7.87 9.62
CA ALA A 229 1.24 -9.32 9.49
C ALA A 229 2.25 -9.98 10.42
N PRO A 230 1.85 -10.99 11.23
CA PRO A 230 2.77 -11.67 12.14
C PRO A 230 3.78 -12.58 11.43
N PHE A 231 3.62 -12.79 10.12
CA PHE A 231 4.50 -13.61 9.28
C PHE A 231 5.53 -12.79 8.49
N VAL A 232 5.55 -11.46 8.65
CA VAL A 232 6.60 -10.59 8.11
C VAL A 232 7.51 -10.17 9.27
N ASP A 233 8.79 -10.51 9.18
CA ASP A 233 9.69 -10.40 10.32
C ASP A 233 10.29 -8.99 10.46
N TYR A 234 10.60 -8.35 9.32
CA TYR A 234 11.27 -7.05 9.29
C TYR A 234 10.64 -6.09 8.29
N VAL A 235 10.81 -4.79 8.54
CA VAL A 235 10.57 -3.73 7.56
C VAL A 235 11.84 -2.88 7.44
N ILE A 236 12.23 -2.55 6.21
CA ILE A 236 13.38 -1.69 5.96
C ILE A 236 12.93 -0.23 5.95
N VAL A 237 13.56 0.57 6.81
CA VAL A 237 13.32 2.01 7.00
C VAL A 237 14.66 2.74 7.00
N ASP A 238 14.65 4.07 7.15
CA ASP A 238 15.86 4.86 7.41
C ASP A 238 15.63 5.83 8.57
N LYS A 239 16.68 6.55 8.98
CA LYS A 239 16.64 7.50 10.09
C LYS A 239 15.63 8.65 9.94
N TYR A 240 15.07 8.87 8.75
CA TYR A 240 14.11 9.93 8.47
C TYR A 240 12.67 9.41 8.36
N VAL A 241 12.48 8.21 7.82
CA VAL A 241 11.15 7.59 7.66
C VAL A 241 10.78 6.64 8.79
N VAL A 242 11.75 6.29 9.65
CA VAL A 242 11.52 5.53 10.88
C VAL A 242 10.36 6.17 11.66
N PRO A 243 9.36 5.38 12.10
CA PRO A 243 8.28 5.92 12.91
C PRO A 243 8.85 6.60 14.17
N PRO A 244 8.23 7.71 14.65
CA PRO A 244 8.48 8.23 15.98
C PRO A 244 8.39 7.11 17.03
N ALA A 245 9.15 7.21 18.12
CA ALA A 245 9.22 6.16 19.13
C ALA A 245 7.84 5.79 19.69
N GLU A 246 6.95 6.78 19.81
CA GLU A 246 5.56 6.64 20.26
C GLU A 246 4.69 5.82 19.30
N LEU A 247 5.09 5.75 18.02
CA LEU A 247 4.41 4.99 16.97
C LEU A 247 5.18 3.73 16.56
N ALA A 248 6.29 3.40 17.22
CA ALA A 248 7.05 2.18 16.92
C ALA A 248 6.21 0.92 17.15
N THR A 249 5.29 0.95 18.13
CA THR A 249 4.32 -0.14 18.40
C THR A 249 3.24 -0.28 17.33
N ALA A 250 3.10 0.70 16.42
CA ALA A 250 2.19 0.59 15.29
C ALA A 250 2.73 -0.31 14.17
N PHE A 251 4.00 -0.76 14.26
CA PHE A 251 4.58 -1.73 13.35
C PHE A 251 4.61 -3.12 13.99
N THR A 252 4.11 -4.13 13.27
CA THR A 252 4.24 -5.52 13.70
C THR A 252 5.63 -6.08 13.40
N GLU A 253 6.31 -5.54 12.38
CA GLU A 253 7.66 -5.95 12.00
C GLU A 253 8.75 -5.29 12.87
N LYS A 254 9.91 -5.95 12.98
CA LYS A 254 11.11 -5.32 13.52
C LYS A 254 11.70 -4.33 12.51
N LEU A 255 12.06 -3.14 12.98
CA LEU A 255 12.60 -2.08 12.13
C LEU A 255 14.08 -2.32 11.82
N VAL A 256 14.44 -2.36 10.53
CA VAL A 256 15.83 -2.33 10.06
C VAL A 256 16.12 -0.93 9.53
N ILE A 257 16.93 -0.16 10.26
CA ILE A 257 17.21 1.24 9.94
C ILE A 257 18.47 1.32 9.10
N LEU A 258 18.34 1.72 7.83
CA LEU A 258 19.47 1.99 6.95
C LEU A 258 20.17 3.32 7.30
N PRO A 259 21.49 3.42 7.08
CA PRO A 259 22.27 4.61 7.48
C PRO A 259 21.94 5.87 6.68
N ASN A 260 21.45 5.72 5.44
CA ASN A 260 21.20 6.83 4.52
C ASN A 260 19.72 6.98 4.17
N CYS A 261 19.29 6.32 3.10
CA CYS A 261 17.94 6.37 2.55
C CYS A 261 17.45 4.94 2.37
N TYR A 262 16.21 4.66 2.80
CA TYR A 262 15.58 3.36 2.64
C TYR A 262 15.28 3.09 1.16
N GLN A 263 14.93 4.13 0.41
CA GLN A 263 14.62 4.02 -1.00
C GLN A 263 15.91 3.90 -1.83
N VAL A 264 16.07 2.76 -2.48
CA VAL A 264 17.05 2.61 -3.56
C VAL A 264 16.66 3.49 -4.74
N ASN A 265 17.65 4.16 -5.33
CA ASN A 265 17.47 5.03 -6.47
C ASN A 265 18.54 4.70 -7.51
N TYR A 266 18.14 4.46 -8.75
CA TYR A 266 19.06 4.07 -9.82
C TYR A 266 18.68 4.76 -11.13
N TYR A 267 19.59 5.60 -11.60
CA TYR A 267 19.36 6.48 -12.75
C TYR A 267 20.53 6.48 -13.74
N ASP A 268 21.48 5.57 -13.56
CA ASP A 268 22.70 5.40 -14.37
C ASP A 268 22.39 5.26 -15.88
N GLN A 269 21.21 4.74 -16.20
CA GLN A 269 20.74 4.54 -17.58
C GLN A 269 19.91 5.69 -18.15
N ILE A 270 19.67 6.78 -17.40
CA ILE A 270 18.68 7.81 -17.78
C ILE A 270 19.30 9.21 -17.89
N LEU A 271 20.48 9.30 -18.49
CA LEU A 271 21.06 10.57 -18.95
C LEU A 271 21.39 10.52 -20.44
N ALA A 272 20.42 10.10 -21.26
CA ALA A 272 20.41 10.41 -22.68
C ALA A 272 19.64 11.72 -22.91
N SER A 273 20.08 12.54 -23.86
CA SER A 273 19.31 13.70 -24.34
C SER A 273 17.98 13.27 -24.94
N SER A 274 16.87 13.97 -24.63
CA SER A 274 15.61 13.82 -25.37
C SER A 274 15.76 14.51 -26.71
N GLU A 275 15.36 13.84 -27.79
CA GLU A 275 15.11 14.52 -29.07
C GLU A 275 13.75 15.24 -29.07
N THR A 276 12.85 14.88 -28.15
CA THR A 276 11.43 15.28 -28.10
C THR A 276 11.11 16.41 -27.13
N ILE A 277 11.88 16.57 -26.05
CA ILE A 277 11.64 17.55 -24.99
C ILE A 277 12.91 18.38 -24.77
N SER A 278 12.88 19.60 -25.28
CA SER A 278 13.96 20.58 -25.16
C SER A 278 13.50 21.91 -24.56
N ARG A 279 12.21 22.22 -24.70
CA ARG A 279 11.59 23.50 -24.30
C ARG A 279 10.21 23.26 -23.68
N ARG A 280 9.69 24.28 -22.97
CA ARG A 280 8.34 24.26 -22.39
C ARG A 280 7.23 24.09 -23.42
N SER A 281 7.41 24.65 -24.62
CA SER A 281 6.54 24.48 -25.78
C SER A 281 6.27 23.02 -26.15
N ASP A 282 7.22 22.14 -25.84
CA ASP A 282 7.15 20.73 -26.22
C ASP A 282 6.19 19.96 -25.31
N LEU A 283 5.81 20.55 -24.17
CA LEU A 283 4.92 19.95 -23.18
C LEU A 283 3.46 20.38 -23.31
N TRP A 284 3.18 21.54 -23.93
CA TRP A 284 1.82 22.02 -24.18
C TRP A 284 1.78 23.04 -25.32
N ASP A 285 0.66 23.06 -26.03
CA ASP A 285 0.39 24.02 -27.10
C ASP A 285 0.29 25.46 -26.55
N ILE A 286 1.34 26.26 -26.76
CA ILE A 286 1.42 27.64 -26.26
C ILE A 286 0.34 28.53 -26.88
N ALA A 287 -0.06 28.27 -28.14
CA ALA A 287 -1.02 29.10 -28.86
C ALA A 287 -2.44 29.01 -28.29
N LYS A 288 -2.76 27.95 -27.53
CA LYS A 288 -4.08 27.70 -26.94
C LYS A 288 -4.23 28.18 -25.49
N HIS A 289 -3.20 28.78 -24.89
CA HIS A 289 -3.19 29.06 -23.44
C HIS A 289 -2.84 30.51 -23.11
N GLU A 290 -3.76 31.18 -22.40
CA GLU A 290 -3.53 32.53 -21.87
C GLU A 290 -2.35 32.54 -20.87
N GLY A 291 -1.39 33.46 -21.07
CA GLY A 291 -0.33 33.76 -20.10
C GLY A 291 1.12 33.54 -20.56
N GLY A 292 1.36 33.05 -21.78
CA GLY A 292 2.70 32.90 -22.35
C GLY A 292 3.60 31.86 -21.66
N ASP A 293 4.89 31.84 -22.05
CA ASP A 293 5.90 30.84 -21.65
C ASP A 293 6.81 31.28 -20.49
N GLU A 294 6.80 32.55 -20.11
CA GLU A 294 7.86 33.14 -19.25
C GLU A 294 7.59 33.10 -17.74
N GLY A 295 6.59 32.32 -17.31
CA GLY A 295 6.18 32.21 -15.91
C GLY A 295 7.05 31.28 -15.05
N PHE A 296 6.99 31.43 -13.72
CA PHE A 296 7.53 30.41 -12.82
C PHE A 296 6.66 29.14 -12.86
N VAL A 297 7.24 27.95 -13.03
CA VAL A 297 6.46 26.70 -13.14
C VAL A 297 6.59 25.87 -11.87
N PHE A 298 5.51 25.77 -11.11
CA PHE A 298 5.35 24.77 -10.07
C PHE A 298 5.00 23.43 -10.71
N VAL A 299 5.54 22.34 -10.17
CA VAL A 299 5.35 20.99 -10.72
C VAL A 299 4.83 20.05 -9.64
N ASN A 300 3.90 19.18 -9.99
CA ASN A 300 3.61 17.97 -9.23
C ASN A 300 3.18 16.87 -10.19
N PHE A 301 4.02 15.85 -10.35
CA PHE A 301 3.71 14.69 -11.20
C PHE A 301 3.26 13.46 -10.42
N ASN A 302 2.75 13.65 -9.20
CA ASN A 302 2.13 12.57 -8.47
C ASN A 302 0.83 12.12 -9.16
N LYS A 303 0.40 10.89 -8.84
CA LYS A 303 -0.98 10.48 -9.09
C LYS A 303 -1.93 11.43 -8.36
N ILE A 304 -3.02 11.81 -9.02
CA ILE A 304 -3.97 12.81 -8.49
C ILE A 304 -4.68 12.31 -7.22
N ASP A 305 -4.70 11.00 -7.01
CA ASP A 305 -5.25 10.34 -5.82
C ASP A 305 -4.52 10.76 -4.52
N LYS A 306 -3.29 11.30 -4.62
CA LYS A 306 -2.57 11.91 -3.47
C LYS A 306 -3.03 13.33 -3.11
N LEU A 307 -3.90 13.95 -3.91
CA LEU A 307 -4.35 15.33 -3.72
C LEU A 307 -5.50 15.41 -2.70
N LYS A 308 -5.47 16.46 -1.87
CA LYS A 308 -6.58 16.87 -1.00
C LYS A 308 -6.98 18.32 -1.28
N ALA A 309 -8.23 18.66 -0.94
CA ALA A 309 -8.76 20.02 -1.08
C ALA A 309 -7.92 21.07 -0.34
N SER A 310 -7.53 20.81 0.92
CA SER A 310 -6.71 21.74 1.71
C SER A 310 -5.31 21.97 1.12
N LEU A 311 -4.68 20.91 0.61
CA LEU A 311 -3.41 21.00 -0.11
C LEU A 311 -3.57 21.79 -1.42
N PHE A 312 -4.61 21.48 -2.20
CA PHE A 312 -4.89 22.20 -3.44
C PHE A 312 -5.10 23.69 -3.18
N SER A 313 -5.84 24.05 -2.12
CA SER A 313 -6.01 25.45 -1.72
C SER A 313 -4.68 26.10 -1.32
N THR A 314 -3.78 25.37 -0.65
CA THR A 314 -2.43 25.85 -0.35
C THR A 314 -1.64 26.15 -1.63
N TRP A 315 -1.74 25.29 -2.65
CA TRP A 315 -1.14 25.55 -3.96
C TRP A 315 -1.77 26.77 -4.64
N MET A 316 -3.09 26.91 -4.65
CA MET A 316 -3.76 28.10 -5.23
C MET A 316 -3.36 29.40 -4.51
N SER A 317 -3.26 29.35 -3.18
CA SER A 317 -2.75 30.43 -2.33
C SER A 317 -1.30 30.81 -2.68
N THR A 318 -0.48 29.83 -3.08
CA THR A 318 0.88 30.05 -3.59
C THR A 318 0.86 30.71 -4.97
N LEU A 319 0.04 30.19 -5.90
CA LEU A 319 -0.13 30.77 -7.24
C LEU A 319 -0.62 32.23 -7.19
N ARG A 320 -1.52 32.58 -6.24
CA ARG A 320 -1.96 33.97 -6.06
C ARG A 320 -0.81 34.90 -5.66
N ARG A 321 0.14 34.42 -4.85
CA ARG A 321 1.30 35.21 -4.38
C ARG A 321 2.45 35.29 -5.37
N VAL A 322 2.45 34.44 -6.39
CA VAL A 322 3.44 34.45 -7.47
C VAL A 322 2.71 34.73 -8.79
N PRO A 323 2.45 36.01 -9.11
CA PRO A 323 1.84 36.38 -10.39
C PRO A 323 2.64 35.79 -11.55
N ARG A 324 1.94 35.43 -12.64
CA ARG A 324 2.52 34.74 -13.82
C ARG A 324 3.05 33.32 -13.59
N SER A 325 2.89 32.70 -12.41
CA SER A 325 3.27 31.29 -12.25
C SER A 325 2.21 30.32 -12.80
N SER A 326 2.59 29.10 -13.13
CA SER A 326 1.67 28.00 -13.44
C SER A 326 1.94 26.78 -12.57
N LEU A 327 0.92 25.94 -12.38
CA LEU A 327 1.01 24.62 -11.79
C LEU A 327 0.87 23.57 -12.88
N LEU A 328 1.87 22.72 -13.02
CA LEU A 328 1.90 21.61 -13.96
C LEU A 328 1.63 20.30 -13.24
N LEU A 329 0.55 19.63 -13.62
CA LEU A 329 0.08 18.38 -13.04
C LEU A 329 0.17 17.24 -14.04
N LEU A 330 0.29 16.01 -13.53
CA LEU A 330 0.12 14.81 -14.37
C LEU A 330 -1.35 14.64 -14.74
N ASP A 331 -1.62 14.23 -15.98
CA ASP A 331 -2.95 13.84 -16.42
C ASP A 331 -3.50 12.69 -15.52
N PRO A 332 -4.69 12.85 -14.93
CA PRO A 332 -5.29 11.82 -14.08
C PRO A 332 -5.81 10.60 -14.87
N GLY A 333 -5.90 10.69 -16.21
CA GLY A 333 -6.31 9.63 -17.09
C GLY A 333 -5.28 8.52 -17.28
N ARG A 334 -5.76 7.37 -17.80
CA ARG A 334 -4.90 6.39 -18.46
C ARG A 334 -4.88 6.73 -19.93
N ASN A 335 -3.71 7.07 -20.45
CA ASN A 335 -3.48 6.99 -21.89
C ASN A 335 -3.28 5.50 -22.15
N GLU A 336 -4.23 4.85 -22.80
CA GLU A 336 -3.94 3.55 -23.39
C GLU A 336 -2.88 3.79 -24.46
N LEU A 337 -1.85 2.94 -24.48
CA LEU A 337 -0.81 2.96 -25.50
C LEU A 337 -1.48 2.68 -26.85
N GLY A 338 -1.64 3.71 -27.67
CA GLY A 338 -2.23 3.67 -29.00
C GLY A 338 -2.24 5.08 -29.61
N ASP A 339 -2.22 5.16 -30.94
CA ASP A 339 -2.07 6.42 -31.70
C ASP A 339 -3.28 7.36 -31.58
N ASP A 340 -4.41 6.90 -31.00
CA ASP A 340 -5.63 7.68 -30.82
C ASP A 340 -5.89 7.94 -29.33
N VAL A 341 -5.16 8.92 -28.77
CA VAL A 341 -5.25 9.32 -27.35
C VAL A 341 -6.54 10.11 -27.13
N THR A 342 -7.67 9.41 -27.06
CA THR A 342 -8.94 10.02 -26.65
C THR A 342 -8.97 10.20 -25.14
N GLU A 343 -9.10 11.45 -24.68
CA GLU A 343 -9.23 11.76 -23.27
C GLU A 343 -10.42 11.02 -22.65
N SER A 344 -10.18 10.23 -21.60
CA SER A 344 -11.23 9.51 -20.88
C SER A 344 -12.22 10.47 -20.22
N VAL A 345 -13.50 10.08 -20.14
CA VAL A 345 -14.55 10.86 -19.46
C VAL A 345 -14.14 11.20 -18.02
N THR A 346 -13.52 10.25 -17.31
CA THR A 346 -13.02 10.46 -15.96
C THR A 346 -11.92 11.52 -15.91
N SER A 347 -10.94 11.50 -16.83
CA SER A 347 -9.89 12.52 -16.87
C SER A 347 -10.49 13.92 -17.11
N ARG A 348 -11.42 14.01 -18.07
CA ARG A 348 -12.11 15.25 -18.40
C ARG A 348 -12.84 15.87 -17.21
N GLU A 349 -13.64 15.07 -16.49
CA GLU A 349 -14.39 15.57 -15.33
C GLU A 349 -13.47 15.94 -14.15
N ILE A 350 -12.38 15.20 -13.92
CA ILE A 350 -11.40 15.56 -12.89
C ILE A 350 -10.75 16.92 -13.21
N LYS A 351 -10.27 17.12 -14.45
CA LYS A 351 -9.67 18.39 -14.86
C LYS A 351 -10.67 19.54 -14.76
N LYS A 352 -11.91 19.34 -15.21
CA LYS A 352 -13.01 20.32 -15.10
C LYS A 352 -13.25 20.74 -13.65
N ASN A 353 -13.28 19.79 -12.72
CA ASN A 353 -13.46 20.09 -11.29
C ASN A 353 -12.27 20.86 -10.71
N LEU A 354 -11.04 20.47 -11.05
CA LEU A 354 -9.83 21.18 -10.60
C LEU A 354 -9.76 22.61 -11.14
N TRP A 355 -10.14 22.83 -12.39
CA TRP A 355 -10.24 24.18 -12.96
C TRP A 355 -11.34 25.01 -12.32
N LYS A 356 -12.52 24.43 -12.07
CA LYS A 356 -13.60 25.11 -11.36
C LYS A 356 -13.17 25.55 -9.97
N GLU A 357 -12.48 24.68 -9.23
CA GLU A 357 -11.96 24.97 -7.89
C GLU A 357 -10.85 26.04 -7.92
N ALA A 358 -9.94 25.97 -8.90
CA ALA A 358 -8.92 27.01 -9.10
C ALA A 358 -9.56 28.39 -9.37
N GLN A 359 -10.58 28.44 -10.23
CA GLN A 359 -11.32 29.67 -10.56
C GLN A 359 -12.03 30.24 -9.34
N ALA A 360 -12.67 29.40 -8.52
CA ALA A 360 -13.29 29.81 -7.27
C ALA A 360 -12.29 30.47 -6.29
N GLN A 361 -11.01 30.13 -6.39
CA GLN A 361 -9.92 30.70 -5.60
C GLN A 361 -9.14 31.81 -6.33
N GLY A 362 -9.68 32.34 -7.43
CA GLY A 362 -9.11 33.47 -8.19
C GLY A 362 -7.92 33.11 -9.10
N ILE A 363 -7.77 31.83 -9.47
CA ILE A 363 -6.74 31.35 -10.39
C ILE A 363 -7.38 31.03 -11.74
N SER A 364 -6.89 31.65 -12.81
CA SER A 364 -7.37 31.38 -14.16
C SER A 364 -7.04 29.95 -14.62
N ARG A 365 -7.90 29.38 -15.46
CA ARG A 365 -7.76 28.02 -16.00
C ARG A 365 -6.38 27.75 -16.60
N GLY A 366 -5.83 28.71 -17.36
CA GLY A 366 -4.52 28.59 -18.02
C GLY A 366 -3.32 28.45 -17.09
N ARG A 367 -3.48 28.73 -15.79
CA ARG A 367 -2.43 28.59 -14.77
C ARG A 367 -2.40 27.19 -14.13
N VAL A 368 -3.37 26.32 -14.38
CA VAL A 368 -3.35 24.92 -13.96
C VAL A 368 -3.36 24.04 -15.21
N ARG A 369 -2.24 23.38 -15.48
CA ARG A 369 -1.95 22.66 -16.72
C ARG A 369 -1.77 21.18 -16.44
N PHE A 370 -2.12 20.33 -17.41
CA PHE A 370 -2.00 18.88 -17.31
C PHE A 370 -1.12 18.35 -18.44
N VAL A 371 -0.21 17.43 -18.13
CA VAL A 371 0.66 16.78 -19.10
C VAL A 371 0.45 15.27 -19.11
N SER A 372 0.55 14.67 -20.28
CA SER A 372 0.42 13.23 -20.49
C SER A 372 1.47 12.42 -19.74
N ARG A 373 1.17 11.13 -19.56
CA ARG A 373 2.20 10.13 -19.22
C ARG A 373 3.05 9.87 -20.44
N ILE A 374 4.35 9.81 -20.25
CA ILE A 374 5.38 9.64 -21.29
C ILE A 374 6.43 8.65 -20.77
N PRO A 375 7.26 8.06 -21.65
CA PRO A 375 8.33 7.15 -21.26
C PRO A 375 9.25 7.75 -20.19
N LYS A 376 9.84 6.89 -19.35
CA LYS A 376 10.61 7.29 -18.16
C LYS A 376 11.73 8.30 -18.45
N ALA A 377 12.45 8.14 -19.56
CA ALA A 377 13.54 9.06 -19.94
C ALA A 377 13.03 10.48 -20.20
N GLU A 378 11.99 10.61 -21.03
CA GLU A 378 11.33 11.89 -21.30
C GLU A 378 10.69 12.46 -20.03
N HIS A 379 10.14 11.59 -19.17
CA HIS A 379 9.58 11.99 -17.88
C HIS A 379 10.61 12.64 -16.96
N LEU A 380 11.86 12.16 -16.92
CA LEU A 380 12.90 12.82 -16.13
C LEU A 380 13.26 14.17 -16.73
N LEU A 381 13.48 14.23 -18.04
CA LEU A 381 13.91 15.46 -18.73
C LEU A 381 12.89 16.59 -18.65
N ARG A 382 11.59 16.29 -18.64
CA ARG A 382 10.56 17.32 -18.50
C ARG A 382 10.59 18.04 -17.14
N HIS A 383 11.25 17.50 -16.12
CA HIS A 383 11.38 18.22 -14.85
C HIS A 383 12.24 19.48 -14.98
N HIS A 384 13.15 19.55 -15.97
CA HIS A 384 13.99 20.74 -16.24
C HIS A 384 13.19 22.00 -16.55
N VAL A 385 11.93 21.86 -16.98
CA VAL A 385 11.06 23.02 -17.26
C VAL A 385 10.54 23.68 -15.98
N GLY A 386 10.56 22.94 -14.88
CA GLY A 386 10.02 23.32 -13.58
C GLY A 386 10.97 24.22 -12.80
N GLY A 387 10.40 25.08 -11.96
CA GLY A 387 11.15 25.87 -10.98
C GLY A 387 11.09 25.29 -9.56
N LEU A 388 9.99 24.62 -9.19
CA LEU A 388 9.83 23.99 -7.88
C LEU A 388 8.80 22.87 -7.93
N PHE A 389 9.14 21.69 -7.39
CA PHE A 389 8.19 20.60 -7.17
C PHE A 389 7.43 20.81 -5.86
N LEU A 390 6.10 20.90 -5.93
CA LEU A 390 5.23 21.01 -4.75
C LEU A 390 4.76 19.63 -4.32
N ASP A 391 5.24 19.13 -3.18
CA ASP A 391 4.85 17.81 -2.69
C ASP A 391 3.44 17.79 -2.05
N THR A 392 2.93 16.58 -1.83
CA THR A 392 1.66 16.28 -1.16
C THR A 392 1.85 15.98 0.33
N PHE A 393 1.02 16.55 1.21
CA PHE A 393 1.27 16.54 2.66
C PHE A 393 0.89 15.25 3.41
N ILE A 394 0.14 14.33 2.80
CA ILE A 394 -0.44 13.17 3.52
C ILE A 394 0.12 11.87 3.02
N TYR A 395 0.16 11.70 1.72
CA TYR A 395 0.92 10.66 1.08
C TYR A 395 1.89 11.40 0.18
N GLY A 396 3.15 11.48 0.61
CA GLY A 396 4.18 12.22 -0.11
C GLY A 396 4.44 11.65 -1.49
N ALA A 397 5.14 12.43 -2.31
CA ALA A 397 5.92 11.89 -3.40
C ALA A 397 6.83 10.77 -2.86
N HIS A 398 7.20 9.85 -3.72
CA HIS A 398 8.19 8.82 -3.38
C HIS A 398 9.16 8.84 -4.56
N SER A 399 9.04 7.86 -5.48
CA SER A 399 9.77 7.86 -6.76
C SER A 399 9.66 9.17 -7.54
N THR A 400 8.52 9.86 -7.46
CA THR A 400 8.28 11.12 -8.17
C THR A 400 9.14 12.28 -7.68
N ALA A 401 9.55 12.32 -6.40
CA ALA A 401 10.48 13.36 -5.98
C ALA A 401 11.92 12.97 -6.20
N THR A 402 12.26 11.69 -6.12
CA THR A 402 13.63 11.28 -6.49
C THR A 402 13.86 11.52 -7.99
N ASP A 403 12.82 11.33 -8.82
CA ASP A 403 12.82 11.76 -10.23
C ASP A 403 13.06 13.26 -10.38
N ALA A 404 12.34 14.09 -9.62
CA ALA A 404 12.51 15.54 -9.63
C ALA A 404 13.92 15.97 -9.19
N LEU A 405 14.40 15.43 -8.07
CA LEU A 405 15.72 15.75 -7.51
C LEU A 405 16.84 15.29 -8.43
N TYR A 406 16.71 14.12 -9.04
CA TYR A 406 17.68 13.61 -10.01
C TYR A 406 17.78 14.53 -11.23
N ALA A 407 16.65 15.04 -11.70
CA ALA A 407 16.58 16.05 -12.74
C ALA A 407 16.88 17.49 -12.25
N GLY A 408 17.40 17.67 -11.04
CA GLY A 408 17.78 18.99 -10.51
C GLY A 408 16.62 19.92 -10.16
N LEU A 409 15.37 19.44 -10.16
CA LEU A 409 14.21 20.22 -9.73
C LEU A 409 14.09 20.18 -8.19
N PRO A 410 14.21 21.32 -7.48
CA PRO A 410 14.06 21.33 -6.04
C PRO A 410 12.66 20.91 -5.60
N VAL A 411 12.57 20.22 -4.47
CA VAL A 411 11.31 19.70 -3.90
C VAL A 411 10.99 20.42 -2.60
N ILE A 412 9.78 20.95 -2.48
CA ILE A 412 9.24 21.42 -1.20
C ILE A 412 8.23 20.41 -0.67
N THR A 413 8.44 19.96 0.56
CA THR A 413 7.56 19.01 1.26
C THR A 413 7.26 19.47 2.68
N LEU A 414 6.23 18.87 3.28
CA LEU A 414 5.91 19.00 4.69
C LEU A 414 6.19 17.67 5.39
N ALA A 415 7.28 17.62 6.16
CA ALA A 415 7.54 16.48 7.03
C ALA A 415 6.41 16.34 8.06
N GLY A 416 5.93 15.13 8.27
CA GLY A 416 4.90 14.82 9.26
C GLY A 416 5.03 13.41 9.80
N ASP A 417 4.21 13.05 10.78
CA ASP A 417 4.54 11.99 11.77
C ASP A 417 4.40 10.52 11.30
N SER A 418 4.18 10.26 10.01
CA SER A 418 3.90 8.90 9.49
C SER A 418 4.83 8.54 8.34
N PHE A 419 5.19 7.26 8.20
CA PHE A 419 6.10 6.75 7.15
C PHE A 419 5.81 7.33 5.74
N ALA A 420 4.55 7.31 5.30
CA ALA A 420 4.14 7.84 3.99
C ALA A 420 4.27 9.37 3.81
N ARG A 421 4.56 10.13 4.87
CA ARG A 421 4.77 11.60 4.86
C ARG A 421 6.24 12.00 4.86
N TYR A 422 7.17 11.08 5.11
CA TYR A 422 8.59 11.41 5.23
C TYR A 422 9.30 11.26 3.89
N MET A 423 9.52 12.38 3.21
CA MET A 423 10.56 12.46 2.20
C MET A 423 11.09 13.89 2.14
N TYR A 424 12.03 14.20 3.01
CA TYR A 424 12.60 15.54 3.13
C TYR A 424 13.98 15.63 2.49
N LEU A 425 14.12 16.48 1.46
CA LEU A 425 15.40 17.05 1.06
C LEU A 425 15.19 18.52 0.65
N ALA A 426 15.29 19.44 1.61
CA ALA A 426 15.43 20.87 1.32
C ALA A 426 16.69 21.41 2.03
N MET A 427 17.67 21.84 1.24
CA MET A 427 19.04 22.18 1.64
C MET A 427 19.21 23.52 2.39
N THR A 428 18.23 24.04 3.14
CA THR A 428 18.48 25.27 3.93
C THR A 428 17.57 25.44 5.15
N PRO A 429 18.09 25.33 6.40
CA PRO A 429 17.32 25.43 7.64
C PRO A 429 16.55 26.75 7.84
N SER A 430 17.06 27.87 7.33
CA SER A 430 16.53 29.22 7.60
C SER A 430 15.24 29.56 6.85
N VAL A 431 14.95 28.86 5.75
CA VAL A 431 13.72 29.00 4.97
C VAL A 431 12.60 28.16 5.60
N LEU A 432 12.95 26.98 6.12
CA LEU A 432 12.04 26.04 6.79
C LEU A 432 11.40 26.64 8.05
N SER A 433 12.18 27.28 8.92
CA SER A 433 11.67 27.88 10.16
C SER A 433 10.72 29.06 9.95
N ARG A 434 10.74 29.69 8.76
CA ARG A 434 9.83 30.78 8.37
C ARG A 434 8.50 30.24 7.84
N LEU A 435 8.55 29.15 7.07
CA LEU A 435 7.36 28.48 6.52
C LEU A 435 6.60 27.69 7.61
N GLN A 436 7.30 26.97 8.50
CA GLN A 436 6.68 26.23 9.60
C GLN A 436 5.89 27.16 10.54
N ARG A 437 6.39 28.36 10.82
CA ARG A 437 5.70 29.37 11.64
C ARG A 437 4.40 29.86 10.99
N ARG A 438 4.40 30.00 9.66
CA ARG A 438 3.26 30.46 8.87
C ARG A 438 2.19 29.39 8.65
N LEU A 439 2.59 28.11 8.62
CA LEU A 439 1.68 26.98 8.43
C LEU A 439 1.04 26.51 9.74
N ARG A 440 1.67 26.76 10.90
CA ARG A 440 1.09 26.45 12.21
C ARG A 440 -0.01 27.43 12.65
N SER A 441 -0.13 28.59 12.01
CA SER A 441 -1.10 29.62 12.37
C SER A 441 -2.49 29.46 11.72
N ASP A 442 -2.65 28.57 10.72
CA ASP A 442 -3.96 28.27 10.11
C ASP A 442 -4.42 26.86 10.54
N LYS A 443 -4.92 26.74 11.78
CA LYS A 443 -5.71 25.57 12.20
C LYS A 443 -7.19 25.91 12.07
N ALA A 444 -7.76 25.60 10.90
CA ALA A 444 -9.20 25.38 10.75
C ALA A 444 -9.44 24.24 9.74
N GLU A 445 -10.06 23.18 10.27
CA GLU A 445 -10.88 22.14 9.64
C GLU A 445 -10.39 21.41 8.37
N LEU A 446 -10.12 20.10 8.54
CA LEU A 446 -10.72 18.97 7.80
C LEU A 446 -9.96 17.68 8.13
N GLU A 447 -10.37 17.02 9.21
CA GLU A 447 -10.00 15.65 9.52
C GLU A 447 -10.81 14.73 8.60
N GLN A 448 -10.13 14.05 7.66
CA GLN A 448 -10.35 12.68 7.16
C GLN A 448 -9.63 12.49 5.79
N PRO A 449 -8.89 11.40 5.53
CA PRO A 449 -8.36 11.06 4.21
C PRO A 449 -9.35 10.35 3.28
N LEU A 450 -9.25 10.63 1.97
CA LEU A 450 -10.08 10.08 0.90
C LEU A 450 -10.01 8.54 0.75
N PHE A 451 -9.06 7.85 1.41
CA PHE A 451 -8.88 6.39 1.32
C PHE A 451 -9.33 5.61 2.55
N ARG A 452 -9.97 6.23 3.55
CA ARG A 452 -10.68 5.50 4.62
C ARG A 452 -12.14 5.27 4.24
N THR A 453 -12.39 4.49 3.18
CA THR A 453 -13.73 3.93 2.99
C THR A 453 -13.85 2.68 3.86
N LYS A 454 -15.03 2.46 4.49
CA LYS A 454 -15.32 1.24 5.25
C LYS A 454 -15.01 -0.01 4.40
N GLN A 455 -15.32 0.06 3.11
CA GLN A 455 -15.04 -0.99 2.13
C GLN A 455 -13.54 -1.25 1.93
N HIS A 456 -12.69 -0.22 1.82
CA HIS A 456 -11.24 -0.42 1.70
C HIS A 456 -10.66 -1.05 2.97
N THR A 457 -11.13 -0.61 4.15
CA THR A 457 -10.72 -1.16 5.45
C THR A 457 -11.17 -2.62 5.58
N GLN A 458 -12.41 -2.95 5.21
CA GLN A 458 -12.93 -4.32 5.20
C GLN A 458 -12.18 -5.22 4.22
N HIS A 459 -11.84 -4.75 3.02
CA HIS A 459 -11.03 -5.53 2.07
C HIS A 459 -9.63 -5.81 2.62
N LEU A 460 -9.02 -4.83 3.31
CA LEU A 460 -7.72 -4.99 3.95
C LEU A 460 -7.79 -6.01 5.10
N GLU A 461 -8.78 -5.89 5.98
CA GLU A 461 -9.01 -6.81 7.11
C GLU A 461 -9.33 -8.23 6.65
N GLN A 462 -10.17 -8.39 5.62
CA GLN A 462 -10.47 -9.69 5.01
C GLN A 462 -9.23 -10.32 4.38
N SER A 463 -8.42 -9.52 3.69
CA SER A 463 -7.15 -9.98 3.13
C SER A 463 -6.21 -10.42 4.25
N GLN A 464 -6.07 -9.62 5.31
CA GLN A 464 -5.25 -9.93 6.49
C GLN A 464 -5.71 -11.22 7.18
N ARG A 465 -7.02 -11.42 7.31
CA ARG A 465 -7.58 -12.65 7.88
C ARG A 465 -7.27 -13.87 7.01
N LEU A 466 -7.51 -13.81 5.70
CA LEU A 466 -7.18 -14.91 4.79
C LEU A 466 -5.69 -15.26 4.85
N MET A 467 -4.83 -14.23 4.90
CA MET A 467 -3.39 -14.44 5.03
C MET A 467 -3.00 -15.08 6.36
N TYR A 468 -3.62 -14.66 7.46
CA TYR A 468 -3.41 -15.28 8.77
C TYR A 468 -3.87 -16.73 8.80
N GLU A 469 -5.01 -17.04 8.18
CA GLU A 469 -5.51 -18.41 8.03
C GLU A 469 -4.50 -19.27 7.25
N VAL A 470 -4.01 -18.79 6.10
CA VAL A 470 -2.95 -19.45 5.32
C VAL A 470 -1.69 -19.68 6.18
N TYR A 471 -1.20 -18.66 6.89
CA TYR A 471 -0.06 -18.78 7.79
C TYR A 471 -0.30 -19.84 8.88
N SER A 472 -1.46 -19.80 9.53
CA SER A 472 -1.80 -20.73 10.61
C SER A 472 -1.92 -22.18 10.15
N LEU A 473 -2.36 -22.41 8.91
CA LEU A 473 -2.50 -23.74 8.32
C LEU A 473 -1.17 -24.29 7.80
N THR A 474 -0.36 -23.44 7.19
CA THR A 474 0.91 -23.84 6.57
C THR A 474 2.07 -23.95 7.56
N ASN A 475 2.00 -23.24 8.68
CA ASN A 475 3.02 -23.22 9.73
C ASN A 475 2.68 -24.11 10.94
N ARG A 476 1.62 -24.93 10.87
CA ARG A 476 1.37 -26.02 11.81
C ARG A 476 2.09 -27.27 11.30
N THR A 477 2.92 -27.88 12.14
CA THR A 477 3.45 -29.22 11.90
C THR A 477 2.26 -30.17 11.76
N PHE A 478 1.98 -30.63 10.54
CA PHE A 478 1.05 -31.74 10.33
C PHE A 478 1.70 -33.01 10.88
N HIS A 479 1.42 -33.35 12.13
CA HIS A 479 1.52 -34.73 12.56
C HIS A 479 0.27 -35.42 12.03
N LEU A 480 0.45 -36.22 10.99
CA LEU A 480 -0.54 -37.21 10.59
C LEU A 480 -0.62 -38.22 11.74
N VAL A 481 -1.63 -38.10 12.59
CA VAL A 481 -2.06 -39.20 13.44
C VAL A 481 -3.28 -39.77 12.74
N VAL A 482 -3.14 -41.01 12.27
CA VAL A 482 -4.20 -41.79 11.63
C VAL A 482 -5.42 -41.88 12.54
#